data_AF-A0A972ZXE1-F1
#
_entry.id   AF-A0A972ZXE1-F1
#
_cell.length_a   1.000
_cell.length_b   1.000
_cell.length_c   1.000
_cell.angle_alpha   90.00
_cell.angle_beta   90.00
_cell.angle_gamma   90.00
#
_symmetry.space_group_name_H-M   'P 1'
#
loop_
_entity.id
_entity.type
_entity.pdbx_description
1 polymer ?
#
loop_
_entity_poly.entity_id
_entity_poly.type
_entity_poly.pdbx_seq_one_letter_code
_entity_poly.pdbx_strand_id
1 'polypeptide(L)'
;MDYIRQNRIMGWSIVLLVVLNGLALGTLWLTRLGPPEHGAVGSMRRFGLGGGGGQRMRRGQEGPPDVVDFIERELNFDSEQTLALRTLRRQFFEDSFQVRQSIHTMKRSMMQAAFASETDASELEEIANEIGQLHTRMEMIQSN
;
A
#
# COMPACT_ATOMS: atom_id res chain seq x y z
N MET A 1 19.27 36.12 35.62
CA MET A 1 19.41 34.91 36.47
C MET A 1 18.61 33.79 35.80
N ASP A 2 18.94 33.42 34.54
CA ASP A 2 17.96 32.72 33.67
C ASP A 2 18.47 31.44 32.99
N TYR A 3 19.76 31.10 33.16
CA TYR A 3 20.34 29.90 32.55
C TYR A 3 19.86 28.58 33.18
N ILE A 4 19.45 28.59 34.45
CA ILE A 4 19.01 27.37 35.17
C ILE A 4 17.58 26.96 34.77
N ARG A 5 16.72 27.92 34.35
CA ARG A 5 15.36 27.61 33.86
C ARG A 5 15.36 27.06 32.44
N GLN A 6 16.25 27.53 31.58
CA GLN A 6 16.29 27.14 30.17
C GLN A 6 16.68 25.66 29.98
N ASN A 7 17.65 25.17 30.75
CA ASN A 7 18.07 23.76 30.69
C ASN A 7 16.97 22.80 31.17
N ARG A 8 16.13 23.23 32.12
CA ARG A 8 14.97 22.45 32.54
C ARG A 8 13.92 22.40 31.44
N ILE A 9 13.56 23.53 30.84
CA ILE A 9 12.54 23.58 29.78
C ILE A 9 12.98 22.76 28.56
N MET A 10 14.27 22.82 28.19
CA MET A 10 14.82 22.03 27.10
C MET A 10 14.76 20.52 27.40
N GLY A 11 15.11 20.10 28.63
CA GLY A 11 14.97 18.71 29.06
C GLY A 11 13.52 18.22 29.02
N TRP A 12 12.57 19.05 29.46
CA TRP A 12 11.14 18.73 29.40
C TRP A 12 10.62 18.62 27.97
N SER A 13 11.10 19.44 27.03
CA SER A 13 10.71 19.31 25.61
C SER A 13 11.16 18.00 24.97
N ILE A 14 12.36 17.51 25.31
CA ILE A 14 12.88 16.25 24.79
C ILE A 14 12.06 15.08 25.32
N VAL A 15 11.79 15.05 26.63
CA VAL A 15 10.95 14.01 27.26
C VAL A 15 9.55 14.01 26.64
N LEU A 16 8.94 15.19 26.48
CA LEU A 16 7.62 15.32 25.88
C LEU A 16 7.63 14.79 24.43
N LEU A 17 8.65 15.11 23.65
CA LEU A 17 8.76 14.68 22.25
C LEU A 17 8.96 13.16 22.11
N VAL A 18 9.68 12.53 23.03
CA VAL A 18 9.84 11.07 23.10
C VAL A 18 8.52 10.39 23.48
N VAL A 19 7.80 10.91 24.48
CA VAL A 19 6.50 10.37 24.89
C VAL A 19 5.48 10.49 23.77
N LEU A 20 5.43 11.64 23.09
CA LEU A 20 4.49 11.89 22.00
C LEU A 20 4.77 11.01 20.78
N ASN A 21 6.05 10.81 20.43
CA ASN A 21 6.44 9.85 19.39
C ASN A 21 6.12 8.40 19.79
N GLY A 22 6.38 8.02 21.04
CA GLY A 22 6.07 6.69 21.55
C GLY A 22 4.57 6.39 21.52
N LEU A 23 3.73 7.38 21.88
CA LEU A 23 2.28 7.27 21.78
C LEU A 23 1.81 7.19 20.33
N ALA A 24 2.39 7.98 19.40
CA ALA A 24 2.04 7.91 17.99
C ALA A 24 2.40 6.56 17.36
N LEU A 25 3.59 6.03 17.69
CA LEU A 25 4.00 4.69 17.26
C LEU A 25 3.16 3.60 17.92
N GLY A 26 2.85 3.75 19.21
CA GLY A 26 2.01 2.82 19.97
C GLY A 26 0.58 2.74 19.44
N THR A 27 -0.04 3.87 19.10
CA THR A 27 -1.39 3.90 18.50
C THR A 27 -1.40 3.32 17.08
N LEU A 28 -0.36 3.59 16.29
CA LEU A 28 -0.18 2.96 14.97
C LEU A 28 0.05 1.45 15.09
N TRP A 29 0.71 0.98 16.14
CA TRP A 29 0.92 -0.45 16.36
C TRP A 29 -0.35 -1.15 16.85
N LEU A 30 -1.10 -0.52 17.78
CA LEU A 30 -2.37 -1.05 18.29
C LEU A 30 -3.46 -1.11 17.20
N THR A 31 -3.51 -0.13 16.30
CA THR A 31 -4.47 -0.14 15.18
C THR A 31 -4.12 -1.18 14.12
N ARG A 32 -2.86 -1.61 14.02
CA ARG A 32 -2.40 -2.63 13.07
C ARG A 32 -2.54 -4.07 13.56
N LEU A 33 -2.75 -4.25 14.88
CA LEU A 33 -2.93 -5.55 15.54
C LEU A 33 -4.33 -5.71 16.14
N GLY A 34 -5.36 -5.14 15.48
CA GLY A 34 -6.75 -5.41 15.82
C GLY A 34 -6.99 -6.91 16.03
N PRO A 35 -7.81 -7.29 17.03
CA PRO A 35 -7.89 -8.65 17.54
C PRO A 35 -8.18 -9.65 16.42
N PRO A 36 -7.61 -10.87 16.49
CA PRO A 36 -7.87 -11.89 15.49
C PRO A 36 -9.33 -12.31 15.63
N GLU A 37 -10.19 -11.80 14.75
CA GLU A 37 -11.56 -12.30 14.61
C GLU A 37 -11.50 -13.77 14.18
N HIS A 38 -11.54 -14.65 15.19
CA HIS A 38 -11.74 -16.07 15.01
C HIS A 38 -13.18 -16.26 14.55
N GLY A 39 -13.37 -16.40 13.24
CA GLY A 39 -14.63 -16.90 12.70
C GLY A 39 -15.14 -16.27 11.41
N ALA A 40 -14.31 -15.98 10.42
CA ALA A 40 -14.79 -15.88 9.03
C ALA A 40 -13.67 -16.21 8.03
N VAL A 41 -13.52 -17.51 7.76
CA VAL A 41 -13.03 -17.97 6.46
C VAL A 41 -13.94 -17.34 5.39
N GLY A 42 -13.41 -16.39 4.64
CA GLY A 42 -14.09 -15.83 3.46
C GLY A 42 -14.31 -14.33 3.51
N SER A 43 -13.27 -13.58 3.14
CA SER A 43 -13.32 -12.44 2.20
C SER A 43 -12.19 -11.47 2.53
N MET A 44 -10.97 -11.89 2.15
CA MET A 44 -9.97 -10.93 1.70
C MET A 44 -10.65 -10.16 0.57
N ARG A 45 -11.16 -8.96 0.89
CA ARG A 45 -11.70 -7.99 -0.05
C ARG A 45 -10.56 -7.65 -1.00
N ARG A 46 -10.48 -8.49 -2.03
CA ARG A 46 -9.76 -8.32 -3.27
C ARG A 46 -10.02 -6.88 -3.69
N PHE A 47 -8.96 -6.09 -3.65
CA PHE A 47 -8.91 -4.77 -4.26
C PHE A 47 -9.52 -4.92 -5.66
N GLY A 48 -10.66 -4.25 -5.87
CA GLY A 48 -11.63 -4.53 -6.92
C GLY A 48 -11.04 -4.38 -8.31
N LEU A 49 -10.63 -5.52 -8.86
CA LEU A 49 -10.40 -5.75 -10.28
C LEU A 49 -11.67 -6.34 -10.88
N GLY A 50 -12.55 -5.45 -11.31
CA GLY A 50 -13.78 -5.78 -12.04
C GLY A 50 -13.51 -5.94 -13.53
N GLY A 51 -12.80 -6.99 -13.91
CA GLY A 51 -12.68 -7.46 -15.30
C GLY A 51 -13.30 -8.84 -15.44
N GLY A 52 -14.55 -8.89 -15.93
CA GLY A 52 -15.21 -10.03 -16.59
C GLY A 52 -15.00 -11.43 -15.99
N GLY A 53 -15.92 -11.86 -15.11
CA GLY A 53 -15.97 -13.26 -14.68
C GLY A 53 -17.03 -13.54 -13.63
N GLY A 54 -18.27 -13.74 -14.10
CA GLY A 54 -19.45 -14.27 -13.39
C GLY A 54 -19.36 -14.52 -11.88
N GLN A 55 -19.75 -13.53 -11.08
CA GLN A 55 -20.38 -13.80 -9.78
C GLN A 55 -21.72 -13.08 -9.74
N ARG A 56 -22.78 -13.89 -9.61
CA ARG A 56 -24.15 -13.45 -9.45
C ARG A 56 -24.23 -12.50 -8.25
N MET A 57 -24.28 -11.20 -8.51
CA MET A 57 -24.44 -10.20 -7.47
C MET A 57 -25.84 -10.29 -6.86
N ARG A 58 -25.87 -10.35 -5.53
CA ARG A 58 -27.06 -10.06 -4.74
C ARG A 58 -27.50 -8.63 -5.07
N ARG A 59 -28.73 -8.54 -5.57
CA ARG A 59 -29.49 -7.32 -5.85
C ARG A 59 -29.38 -6.34 -4.66
N GLY A 60 -28.75 -5.17 -4.86
CA GLY A 60 -28.85 -4.03 -3.94
C GLY A 60 -27.55 -3.46 -3.35
N GLN A 61 -26.36 -3.97 -3.69
CA GLN A 61 -25.10 -3.32 -3.30
C GLN A 61 -24.40 -2.78 -4.54
N GLU A 62 -24.63 -1.50 -4.84
CA GLU A 62 -23.83 -0.75 -5.79
C GLU A 62 -22.37 -0.82 -5.32
N GLY A 63 -21.51 -1.43 -6.12
CA GLY A 63 -20.08 -1.40 -5.88
C GLY A 63 -19.58 0.05 -5.88
N PRO A 64 -18.39 0.31 -5.31
CA PRO A 64 -17.80 1.65 -5.40
C PRO A 64 -17.76 2.08 -6.88
N PRO A 65 -18.13 3.33 -7.18
CA PRO A 65 -18.20 3.81 -8.56
C PRO A 65 -16.85 3.66 -9.23
N ASP A 66 -16.84 3.19 -10.48
CA ASP A 66 -15.60 3.08 -11.22
C ASP A 66 -15.01 4.48 -11.44
N VAL A 67 -13.72 4.64 -11.20
CA VAL A 67 -13.01 5.93 -11.37
C VAL A 67 -13.15 6.44 -12.80
N VAL A 68 -13.22 5.52 -13.77
CA VAL A 68 -13.48 5.86 -15.17
C VAL A 68 -14.88 6.43 -15.37
N ASP A 69 -15.91 5.81 -14.79
CA ASP A 69 -17.29 6.35 -14.86
C ASP A 69 -17.41 7.71 -14.17
N PHE A 70 -16.58 7.99 -13.15
CA PHE A 70 -16.49 9.32 -12.55
C PHE A 70 -15.84 10.33 -13.51
N ILE A 71 -14.68 10.01 -14.08
CA ILE A 71 -13.95 10.90 -15.00
C ILE A 71 -14.76 11.16 -16.27
N GLU A 72 -15.40 10.14 -16.84
CA GLU A 72 -16.27 10.26 -18.02
C GLU A 72 -17.40 11.26 -17.76
N ARG A 73 -18.03 11.21 -16.58
CA ARG A 73 -19.11 12.13 -16.20
C ARG A 73 -18.64 13.55 -15.91
N GLU A 74 -17.51 13.69 -15.23
CA GLU A 74 -16.99 14.99 -14.80
C GLU A 74 -16.40 15.78 -15.98
N LEU A 75 -15.69 15.09 -16.87
CA LEU A 75 -15.00 15.72 -18.01
C LEU A 75 -15.81 15.65 -19.31
N ASN A 76 -16.99 15.01 -19.27
CA ASN A 76 -17.94 14.92 -20.37
C ASN A 76 -17.27 14.41 -21.67
N PHE A 77 -16.47 13.35 -21.52
CA PHE A 77 -15.69 12.79 -22.62
C PHE A 77 -16.57 12.25 -23.74
N ASP A 78 -16.10 12.42 -24.96
CA ASP A 78 -16.72 11.75 -26.11
C ASP A 78 -16.42 10.23 -26.09
N SER A 79 -17.04 9.50 -27.00
CA SER A 79 -16.89 8.05 -27.10
C SER A 79 -15.47 7.61 -27.47
N GLU A 80 -14.72 8.42 -28.23
CA GLU A 80 -13.34 8.10 -28.63
C GLU A 80 -12.38 8.32 -27.47
N GLN A 81 -12.51 9.42 -26.74
CA GLN A 81 -11.76 9.74 -25.52
C GLN A 81 -12.02 8.71 -24.42
N THR A 82 -13.27 8.29 -24.26
CA THR A 82 -13.67 7.23 -23.34
C THR A 82 -12.97 5.91 -23.68
N LEU A 83 -12.96 5.54 -24.96
CA LEU A 83 -12.29 4.32 -25.42
C LEU A 83 -10.77 4.38 -25.20
N ALA A 84 -10.15 5.53 -25.48
CA ALA A 84 -8.74 5.77 -25.26
C ALA A 84 -8.37 5.65 -23.77
N LEU A 85 -9.14 6.29 -22.88
CA LEU A 85 -8.93 6.22 -21.43
C LEU A 85 -9.03 4.77 -20.91
N ARG A 86 -10.07 4.04 -21.34
CA ARG A 86 -10.27 2.64 -20.93
C ARG A 86 -9.13 1.75 -21.40
N THR A 87 -8.63 1.97 -22.62
CA THR A 87 -7.50 1.25 -23.19
C THR A 87 -6.22 1.53 -22.42
N LEU A 88 -5.92 2.82 -22.17
CA LEU A 88 -4.74 3.25 -21.42
C LEU A 88 -4.76 2.71 -19.98
N ARG A 89 -5.92 2.75 -19.32
CA ARG A 89 -6.08 2.17 -17.98
C ARG A 89 -5.88 0.65 -17.97
N ARG A 90 -6.38 -0.07 -18.97
CA ARG A 90 -6.18 -1.52 -19.08
C ARG A 90 -4.70 -1.84 -19.23
N GLN A 91 -4.00 -1.10 -20.08
CA GLN A 91 -2.56 -1.27 -20.29
C GLN A 91 -1.77 -0.96 -19.01
N PHE A 92 -2.02 0.19 -18.39
CA PHE A 92 -1.43 0.55 -17.11
C PHE A 92 -1.69 -0.51 -16.03
N PHE A 93 -2.91 -1.04 -15.98
CA PHE A 93 -3.26 -2.08 -15.02
C PHE A 93 -2.45 -3.36 -15.25
N GLU A 94 -2.36 -3.83 -16.49
CA GLU A 94 -1.60 -5.03 -16.87
C GLU A 94 -0.11 -4.86 -16.52
N ASP A 95 0.47 -3.73 -16.93
CA ASP A 95 1.89 -3.42 -16.69
C ASP A 95 2.21 -3.32 -15.19
N SER A 96 1.34 -2.67 -14.42
CA SER A 96 1.50 -2.53 -12.97
C SER A 96 1.16 -3.80 -12.19
N PHE A 97 0.34 -4.70 -12.75
CA PHE A 97 -0.04 -5.95 -12.09
C PHE A 97 1.18 -6.87 -11.92
N GLN A 98 1.93 -7.08 -13.00
CA GLN A 98 3.11 -7.96 -12.97
C GLN A 98 4.16 -7.46 -11.98
N VAL A 99 4.47 -6.17 -12.00
CA VAL A 99 5.46 -5.57 -11.08
C VAL A 99 5.00 -5.67 -9.62
N ARG A 100 3.72 -5.44 -9.32
CA ARG A 100 3.18 -5.63 -7.96
C ARG A 100 3.27 -7.07 -7.49
N GLN A 101 2.99 -8.02 -8.37
CA GLN A 101 3.07 -9.44 -8.03
C GLN A 101 4.51 -9.83 -7.68
N SER A 102 5.49 -9.40 -8.47
CA SER A 102 6.91 -9.63 -8.21
C SER A 102 7.38 -9.01 -6.89
N ILE A 103 6.98 -7.77 -6.60
CA ILE A 103 7.29 -7.12 -5.30
C ILE A 103 6.72 -7.94 -4.14
N HIS A 104 5.48 -8.45 -4.28
CA HIS A 104 4.85 -9.24 -3.23
C HIS A 104 5.56 -10.59 -3.02
N THR A 105 5.92 -11.29 -4.09
CA THR A 105 6.64 -12.57 -3.98
C THR A 105 8.02 -12.38 -3.34
N MET A 106 8.73 -11.32 -3.70
CA MET A 106 10.05 -11.05 -3.13
C MET A 106 9.99 -10.57 -1.68
N LYS A 107 9.01 -9.75 -1.31
CA LYS A 107 8.78 -9.41 0.12
C LYS A 107 8.54 -10.66 0.95
N ARG A 108 7.81 -11.65 0.41
CA ARG A 108 7.60 -12.93 1.07
C ARG A 108 8.90 -13.73 1.17
N SER A 109 9.72 -13.76 0.13
CA SER A 109 11.04 -14.40 0.15
C SER A 109 11.98 -13.77 1.18
N MET A 110 12.05 -12.43 1.21
CA MET A 110 12.84 -11.67 2.18
C MET A 110 12.40 -11.98 3.62
N MET A 111 11.10 -12.03 3.87
CA MET A 111 10.58 -12.41 5.19
C MET A 111 11.00 -13.85 5.54
N GLN A 112 10.92 -14.79 4.61
CA GLN A 112 11.32 -16.18 4.85
C GLN A 112 12.81 -16.29 5.17
N ALA A 113 13.66 -15.60 4.42
CA ALA A 113 15.11 -15.55 4.67
C ALA A 113 15.43 -14.87 6.02
N ALA A 114 14.73 -13.80 6.37
CA ALA A 114 14.93 -13.08 7.64
C ALA A 114 14.51 -13.88 8.89
N PHE A 115 13.58 -14.85 8.73
CA PHE A 115 13.16 -15.74 9.81
C PHE A 115 13.83 -17.13 9.77
N ALA A 116 14.72 -17.38 8.80
CA ALA A 116 15.53 -18.59 8.77
C ALA A 116 16.61 -18.55 9.87
N SER A 117 16.98 -19.72 10.40
CA SER A 117 17.92 -19.86 11.52
C SER A 117 19.34 -19.38 11.20
N GLU A 118 19.70 -19.34 9.94
CA GLU A 118 20.92 -18.70 9.43
C GLU A 118 20.49 -17.62 8.45
N THR A 119 20.47 -16.38 8.92
CA THR A 119 20.17 -15.22 8.07
C THR A 119 21.43 -14.87 7.28
N ASP A 120 21.44 -15.17 5.98
CA ASP A 120 22.49 -14.68 5.09
C ASP A 120 22.23 -13.20 4.76
N ALA A 121 23.07 -12.33 5.29
CA ALA A 121 23.00 -10.89 5.05
C ALA A 121 23.16 -10.55 3.54
N SER A 122 23.89 -11.38 2.79
CA SER A 122 24.08 -11.20 1.35
C SER A 122 22.79 -11.46 0.57
N GLU A 123 22.05 -12.52 0.88
CA GLU A 123 20.74 -12.80 0.24
C GLU A 123 19.71 -11.72 0.55
N LEU A 124 19.69 -11.20 1.78
CA LEU A 124 18.77 -10.12 2.16
C LEU A 124 19.08 -8.82 1.42
N GLU A 125 20.35 -8.50 1.21
CA GLU A 125 20.78 -7.32 0.46
C GLU A 125 20.42 -7.43 -1.03
N GLU A 126 20.59 -8.60 -1.63
CA GLU A 126 20.20 -8.88 -3.02
C GLU A 126 18.69 -8.72 -3.22
N ILE A 127 17.87 -9.35 -2.35
CA ILE A 127 16.41 -9.24 -2.43
C ILE A 127 15.95 -7.79 -2.21
N ALA A 128 16.57 -7.06 -1.28
CA ALA A 128 16.25 -5.65 -1.04
C ALA A 128 16.57 -4.77 -2.25
N ASN A 129 17.71 -5.00 -2.91
CA ASN A 129 18.12 -4.26 -4.10
C ASN A 129 17.16 -4.53 -5.27
N GLU A 130 16.77 -5.78 -5.51
CA GLU A 130 15.80 -6.12 -6.55
C GLU A 130 14.41 -5.54 -6.25
N ILE A 131 13.96 -5.50 -4.98
CA ILE A 131 12.71 -4.81 -4.59
C ILE A 131 12.81 -3.31 -4.92
N GLY A 132 13.96 -2.70 -4.65
CA GLY A 132 14.24 -1.30 -4.99
C GLY A 132 14.10 -1.04 -6.50
N GLN A 133 14.72 -1.87 -7.34
CA GLN A 133 14.63 -1.76 -8.79
C GLN A 133 13.19 -1.91 -9.31
N LEU A 134 12.42 -2.85 -8.75
CA LEU A 134 11.00 -3.01 -9.10
C LEU A 134 10.15 -1.81 -8.66
N HIS A 135 10.48 -1.18 -7.54
CA HIS A 135 9.85 0.07 -7.12
C HIS A 135 10.14 1.21 -8.11
N THR A 136 11.39 1.40 -8.52
CA THR A 136 11.75 2.37 -9.56
C THR A 136 11.00 2.10 -10.86
N ARG A 137 10.85 0.83 -11.26
CA ARG A 137 10.07 0.45 -12.44
C ARG A 137 8.59 0.79 -12.31
N MET A 138 8.01 0.63 -11.13
CA MET A 138 6.63 1.04 -10.84
C MET A 138 6.46 2.55 -10.97
N GLU A 139 7.41 3.32 -10.44
CA GLU A 139 7.39 4.79 -10.53
C GLU A 139 7.48 5.26 -11.99
N MET A 140 8.32 4.61 -12.81
CA MET A 140 8.39 4.91 -14.25
C MET A 140 7.07 4.62 -14.99
N ILE A 141 6.35 3.56 -14.61
CA ILE A 141 5.01 3.25 -15.17
C ILE A 141 3.98 4.29 -14.73
N GLN A 142 4.14 4.91 -13.56
CA GLN A 142 3.25 5.96 -13.04
C GLN A 142 3.55 7.36 -13.58
N SER A 143 4.76 7.59 -14.09
CA SER A 143 5.19 8.89 -14.64
C SER A 143 4.90 9.07 -16.13
N ASN A 144 4.51 8.01 -16.83
CA ASN A 144 4.07 8.04 -18.25
C ASN A 144 2.55 8.18 -18.34
#